data_AF-A0A2G9Z6G1-F1
#
_entry.id   AF-A0A2G9Z6G1-F1
#
_cell.length_a   1.000
_cell.length_b   1.000
_cell.length_c   1.000
_cell.angle_alpha   90.00
_cell.angle_beta   90.00
_cell.angle_gamma   90.00
#
_symmetry.space_group_name_H-M   'P 1'
#
loop_
_entity.id
_entity.type
_entity.pdbx_description
1 polymer ?
#
loop_
_entity_poly.entity_id
_entity_poly.type
_entity_poly.pdbx_seq_one_letter_code
_entity_poly.pdbx_strand_id
1 'polypeptide(L)'
;MIFLENEFLQYMVNTPTFEIRTEEEPAKLIVSAEEKAQLEKFNNDAKAKTQGLLEGILANPDTFAQVAKDNSEDVGSRDKGGTYTGIKKGQLVPEYEDVIFNKLKVGEIYPQLVATQYGWHIIKKDAERGEGETKEIDTSHILISKRTEQQILAAKQWLETGLTGVYIDKVNPVQQAENSFAFQILFDETGKQLLSQITKNNVNKPLAIFIDGVGIGTPTVQNEITNGELVITGDFTQENVTAIAQRLSSGAIQFPLSLVAPAAAQ
;
A
#
# COMPACT_ATOMS: atom_id res chain seq x y z
N MET A 1 11.03 -33.73 7.15
CA MET A 1 10.91 -32.57 6.24
C MET A 1 9.43 -32.26 6.16
N ILE A 2 8.97 -31.12 6.69
CA ILE A 2 7.56 -30.73 6.65
C ILE A 2 7.40 -29.89 5.38
N PHE A 3 6.54 -30.32 4.45
CA PHE A 3 6.17 -29.55 3.27
C PHE A 3 4.87 -28.83 3.59
N LEU A 4 4.85 -27.50 3.45
CA LEU A 4 3.62 -26.73 3.45
C LEU A 4 3.06 -26.76 2.01
N GLU A 5 1.81 -27.16 1.85
CA GLU A 5 1.16 -27.22 0.54
C GLU A 5 0.98 -25.80 -0.04
N ASN A 6 1.01 -25.66 -1.36
CA ASN A 6 0.86 -24.38 -2.05
C ASN A 6 -0.45 -23.65 -1.68
N GLU A 7 -1.51 -24.41 -1.38
CA GLU A 7 -2.77 -23.86 -0.89
C GLU A 7 -2.65 -23.21 0.49
N PHE A 8 -1.81 -23.76 1.38
CA PHE A 8 -1.53 -23.15 2.68
C PHE A 8 -0.75 -21.85 2.55
N LEU A 9 0.21 -21.79 1.62
CA LEU A 9 0.94 -20.56 1.33
C LEU A 9 0.03 -19.50 0.69
N GLN A 10 -0.85 -19.89 -0.23
CA GLN A 10 -1.87 -18.99 -0.79
C GLN A 10 -2.89 -18.54 0.25
N TYR A 11 -3.25 -19.39 1.20
CA TYR A 11 -4.12 -19.04 2.31
C TYR A 11 -3.46 -18.01 3.24
N MET A 12 -2.19 -18.20 3.61
CA MET A 12 -1.45 -17.20 4.42
C MET A 12 -1.29 -15.85 3.69
N VAL A 13 -1.19 -15.84 2.36
CA VAL A 13 -1.15 -14.61 1.55
C VAL A 13 -2.52 -13.93 1.45
N ASN A 14 -3.61 -14.70 1.50
CA ASN A 14 -4.98 -14.18 1.34
C ASN A 14 -5.74 -14.01 2.66
N THR A 15 -5.13 -14.34 3.80
CA THR A 15 -5.73 -14.15 5.12
C THR A 15 -5.72 -12.65 5.45
N PRO A 16 -6.90 -12.05 5.71
CA PRO A 16 -6.95 -10.64 6.03
C PRO A 16 -6.27 -10.36 7.36
N THR A 17 -5.46 -9.31 7.39
CA THR A 17 -4.78 -8.91 8.62
C THR A 17 -5.53 -7.76 9.27
N PHE A 18 -5.60 -7.80 10.60
CA PHE A 18 -6.05 -6.70 11.44
C PHE A 18 -4.94 -6.37 12.42
N GLU A 19 -4.67 -5.09 12.63
CA GLU A 19 -3.68 -4.63 13.59
C GLU A 19 -4.11 -3.31 14.25
N ILE A 20 -3.85 -3.19 15.55
CA ILE A 20 -3.84 -1.91 16.25
C ILE A 20 -2.40 -1.48 16.45
N ARG A 21 -2.12 -0.21 16.12
CA ARG A 21 -0.81 0.41 16.30
C ARG A 21 -0.92 1.67 17.15
N THR A 22 0.08 1.91 17.99
CA THR A 22 0.20 3.14 18.77
C THR A 22 1.07 4.15 18.04
N GLU A 23 0.84 5.43 18.27
CA GLU A 23 1.72 6.48 17.74
C GLU A 23 3.10 6.44 18.41
N GLU A 24 4.15 6.52 17.61
CA GLU A 24 5.53 6.65 18.08
C GLU A 24 5.77 8.05 18.67
N GLU A 25 6.66 8.12 19.64
CA GLU A 25 7.07 9.38 20.24
C GLU A 25 7.70 10.31 19.17
N PRO A 26 7.27 11.59 19.07
CA PRO A 26 7.80 12.52 18.08
C PRO A 26 9.33 12.65 18.09
N ALA A 27 9.96 12.51 19.26
CA ALA A 27 11.42 12.55 19.40
C ALA A 27 12.16 11.36 18.74
N LYS A 28 11.46 10.24 18.51
CA LYS A 28 12.00 9.03 17.85
C LYS A 28 11.68 8.99 16.35
N LEU A 29 10.82 9.89 15.86
CA LEU A 29 10.54 10.09 14.44
C LEU A 29 11.67 10.87 13.76
N ILE A 30 12.84 10.24 13.72
CA ILE A 30 14.03 10.73 13.04
C ILE A 30 14.48 9.72 12.00
N VAL A 31 15.02 10.21 10.89
CA VAL A 31 15.74 9.38 9.92
C VAL A 31 17.21 9.36 10.33
N SER A 32 17.68 8.22 10.80
CA SER A 32 19.07 8.00 11.22
C SER A 32 20.03 8.14 10.03
N ALA A 33 21.32 8.37 10.32
CA ALA A 33 22.34 8.46 9.28
C ALA A 33 22.43 7.18 8.43
N GLU A 34 22.22 6.01 9.04
CA GLU A 34 22.18 4.73 8.32
C GLU A 34 20.97 4.66 7.38
N GLU A 35 19.77 5.01 7.85
CA GLU A 35 18.56 5.05 7.01
C GLU A 35 18.72 6.05 5.85
N LYS A 36 19.39 7.19 6.08
CA LYS A 36 19.71 8.15 5.01
C LYS A 36 20.66 7.57 3.97
N ALA A 37 21.72 6.88 4.41
CA ALA A 37 22.65 6.22 3.49
C ALA A 37 21.98 5.10 2.69
N GLN A 38 21.10 4.33 3.32
CA GLN A 38 20.31 3.29 2.65
C GLN A 38 19.31 3.90 1.65
N LEU A 39 18.66 5.01 2.02
CA LEU A 39 17.76 5.74 1.14
C LEU A 39 18.48 6.29 -0.09
N GLU A 40 19.64 6.91 0.11
CA GLU A 40 20.48 7.44 -0.96
C GLU A 40 20.93 6.31 -1.89
N LYS A 41 21.42 5.20 -1.32
CA LYS A 41 21.79 4.02 -2.09
C LYS A 41 20.61 3.49 -2.91
N PHE A 42 19.43 3.33 -2.30
CA PHE A 42 18.23 2.86 -2.99
C PHE A 42 17.86 3.78 -4.17
N ASN A 43 17.87 5.09 -3.96
CA ASN A 43 17.52 6.06 -5.00
C ASN A 43 18.57 6.13 -6.12
N ASN A 44 19.85 5.92 -5.80
CA ASN A 44 20.93 5.84 -6.78
C ASN A 44 20.87 4.54 -7.59
N ASP A 45 20.58 3.41 -6.94
CA ASP A 45 20.38 2.11 -7.59
C ASP A 45 19.16 2.18 -8.53
N ALA A 46 18.06 2.80 -8.10
CA ALA A 46 16.90 3.07 -8.93
C ALA A 46 17.27 3.90 -10.18
N LYS A 47 18.02 5.00 -10.00
CA LYS A 47 18.51 5.82 -11.11
C LYS A 47 19.37 5.02 -12.09
N ALA A 48 20.33 4.25 -11.58
CA ALA A 48 21.24 3.44 -12.39
C ALA A 48 20.48 2.37 -13.19
N LYS A 49 19.51 1.70 -12.55
CA LYS A 49 18.60 0.76 -13.22
C LYS A 49 17.85 1.46 -14.37
N THR A 50 17.18 2.58 -14.09
CA THR A 50 16.41 3.31 -15.11
C THR A 50 17.30 3.79 -16.25
N GLN A 51 18.53 4.23 -15.95
CA GLN A 51 19.50 4.63 -16.98
C GLN A 51 19.83 3.47 -17.93
N GLY A 52 20.07 2.27 -17.40
CA GLY A 52 20.30 1.08 -18.23
C GLY A 52 19.08 0.70 -19.09
N LEU A 53 17.87 0.84 -18.54
CA LEU A 53 16.63 0.63 -19.31
C LEU A 53 16.49 1.65 -20.45
N LEU A 54 16.78 2.92 -20.18
CA LEU A 54 16.74 3.99 -21.18
C LEU A 54 17.71 3.69 -22.33
N GLU A 55 18.95 3.32 -22.03
CA GLU A 55 19.96 2.99 -23.04
C GLU A 55 19.50 1.82 -23.94
N GLY A 56 18.93 0.77 -23.35
CA GLY A 56 18.37 -0.35 -24.10
C GLY A 56 17.20 0.05 -25.01
N ILE A 57 16.31 0.90 -24.51
CA ILE A 57 15.15 1.40 -25.26
C ILE A 57 15.58 2.35 -26.38
N LEU A 58 16.56 3.24 -26.16
CA LEU A 58 17.09 4.11 -27.20
C LEU A 58 17.75 3.32 -28.33
N ALA A 59 18.40 2.19 -28.01
CA ALA A 59 18.96 1.28 -29.00
C ALA A 59 17.88 0.48 -29.75
N ASN A 60 16.79 0.10 -29.08
CA ASN A 60 15.70 -0.70 -29.65
C ASN A 60 14.31 -0.13 -29.25
N PRO A 61 13.83 0.94 -29.89
CA PRO A 61 12.61 1.65 -29.48
C PRO A 61 11.35 0.79 -29.43
N ASP A 62 11.24 -0.24 -30.27
CA ASP A 62 10.09 -1.16 -30.32
C ASP A 62 9.92 -2.00 -29.04
N THR A 63 10.95 -2.06 -28.19
CA THR A 63 10.89 -2.78 -26.91
C THR A 63 10.18 -2.01 -25.80
N PHE A 64 9.88 -0.72 -26.01
CA PHE A 64 9.37 0.17 -24.95
C PHE A 64 8.21 -0.44 -24.17
N ALA A 65 7.17 -0.91 -24.86
CA ALA A 65 5.96 -1.43 -24.22
C ALA A 65 6.24 -2.69 -23.39
N GLN A 66 7.18 -3.54 -23.82
CA GLN A 66 7.57 -4.73 -23.06
C GLN A 66 8.41 -4.35 -21.84
N VAL A 67 9.40 -3.46 -22.00
CA VAL A 67 10.20 -2.97 -20.87
C VAL A 67 9.32 -2.27 -19.84
N ALA A 68 8.31 -1.52 -20.28
CA ALA A 68 7.33 -0.90 -19.41
C ALA A 68 6.55 -1.95 -18.60
N LYS A 69 6.04 -3.01 -19.23
CA LYS A 69 5.35 -4.12 -18.54
C LYS A 69 6.23 -4.80 -17.50
N ASP A 70 7.49 -5.04 -17.85
CA ASP A 70 8.40 -5.82 -17.02
C ASP A 70 9.01 -5.01 -15.86
N ASN A 71 9.12 -3.69 -16.00
CA ASN A 71 9.90 -2.86 -15.08
C ASN A 71 9.16 -1.66 -14.48
N SER A 72 8.09 -1.16 -15.10
CA SER A 72 7.41 0.03 -14.60
C SER A 72 6.71 -0.26 -13.29
N GLU A 73 6.86 0.63 -12.32
CA GLU A 73 6.17 0.59 -11.04
C GLU A 73 4.87 1.40 -11.05
N ASP A 74 4.53 2.04 -12.17
CA ASP A 74 3.20 2.64 -12.36
C ASP A 74 2.16 1.58 -12.72
N VAL A 75 1.52 1.01 -11.69
CA VAL A 75 0.48 -0.03 -11.83
C VAL A 75 -0.67 0.37 -12.76
N GLY A 76 -0.99 1.67 -12.86
CA GLY A 76 -2.10 2.15 -13.67
C GLY A 76 -1.89 2.03 -15.19
N SER A 77 -0.63 2.06 -15.64
CA SER A 77 -0.28 2.01 -17.07
C SER A 77 0.66 0.88 -17.46
N ARG A 78 1.39 0.27 -16.50
CA ARG A 78 2.38 -0.80 -16.70
C ARG A 78 1.86 -1.88 -17.64
N ASP A 79 0.71 -2.46 -17.34
CA ASP A 79 0.16 -3.60 -18.09
C ASP A 79 -0.34 -3.21 -19.49
N LYS A 80 -0.48 -1.90 -19.75
CA LYS A 80 -0.79 -1.28 -21.05
C LYS A 80 0.46 -0.70 -21.74
N GLY A 81 1.65 -1.19 -21.37
CA GLY A 81 2.91 -0.73 -21.97
C GLY A 81 3.32 0.68 -21.57
N GLY A 82 2.80 1.20 -20.45
CA GLY A 82 3.12 2.54 -19.95
C GLY A 82 2.26 3.65 -20.53
N THR A 83 1.19 3.32 -21.27
CA THR A 83 0.44 4.29 -22.09
C THR A 83 -0.56 5.12 -21.27
N TYR A 84 -0.53 6.43 -21.47
CA TYR A 84 -1.61 7.37 -21.18
C TYR A 84 -2.12 8.03 -22.48
N THR A 85 -3.43 8.27 -22.56
CA THR A 85 -4.08 8.83 -23.75
C THR A 85 -4.84 10.10 -23.42
N GLY A 86 -4.83 11.07 -24.33
CA GLY A 86 -5.63 12.29 -24.23
C GLY A 86 -5.16 13.25 -23.14
N ILE A 87 -3.86 13.23 -22.79
CA ILE A 87 -3.30 14.08 -21.75
C ILE A 87 -3.33 15.55 -22.18
N LYS A 88 -3.96 16.38 -21.36
CA LYS A 88 -4.01 17.83 -21.46
C LYS A 88 -3.06 18.46 -20.45
N LYS A 89 -2.70 19.72 -20.69
CA LYS A 89 -1.86 20.51 -19.80
C LYS A 89 -2.51 20.66 -18.42
N GLY A 90 -1.71 20.55 -17.36
CA GLY A 90 -2.12 20.57 -15.96
C GLY A 90 -2.59 19.23 -15.40
N GLN A 91 -2.51 18.14 -16.16
CA GLN A 91 -2.93 16.80 -15.70
C GLN A 91 -1.76 15.96 -15.17
N LEU A 92 -0.52 16.27 -15.57
CA LEU A 92 0.67 15.59 -15.09
C LEU A 92 1.57 16.56 -14.32
N VAL A 93 2.58 16.01 -13.65
CA VAL A 93 3.58 16.82 -12.93
C VAL A 93 4.40 17.68 -13.90
N PRO A 94 4.79 18.91 -13.51
CA PRO A 94 5.41 19.89 -14.42
C PRO A 94 6.63 19.37 -15.18
N GLU A 95 7.46 18.55 -14.55
CA GLU A 95 8.69 18.01 -15.16
C GLU A 95 8.38 17.02 -16.28
N TYR A 96 7.31 16.22 -16.14
CA TYR A 96 6.83 15.32 -17.19
C TYR A 96 6.17 16.12 -18.31
N GLU A 97 5.29 17.07 -17.96
CA GLU A 97 4.56 17.88 -18.94
C GLU A 97 5.50 18.65 -19.86
N ASP A 98 6.53 19.28 -19.28
CA ASP A 98 7.52 20.03 -20.05
C ASP A 98 8.18 19.16 -21.13
N VAL A 99 8.42 17.88 -20.83
CA VAL A 99 9.02 16.94 -21.79
C VAL A 99 8.08 16.65 -22.95
N ILE A 100 6.83 16.25 -22.68
CA ILE A 100 5.89 15.87 -23.75
C ILE A 100 5.37 17.07 -24.55
N PHE A 101 5.20 18.24 -23.93
CA PHE A 101 4.66 19.42 -24.61
C PHE A 101 5.73 20.24 -25.31
N ASN A 102 6.95 20.35 -24.75
CA ASN A 102 7.95 21.30 -25.24
C ASN A 102 9.22 20.66 -25.79
N LYS A 103 9.57 19.43 -25.39
CA LYS A 103 10.87 18.82 -25.73
C LYS A 103 10.79 17.70 -26.76
N LEU A 104 9.65 17.02 -26.87
CA LEU A 104 9.47 15.88 -27.76
C LEU A 104 8.60 16.18 -28.97
N LYS A 105 9.00 15.63 -30.11
CA LYS A 105 8.12 15.42 -31.27
C LYS A 105 7.43 14.06 -31.17
N VAL A 106 6.35 13.92 -31.94
CA VAL A 106 5.61 12.66 -32.03
C VAL A 106 6.53 11.52 -32.50
N GLY A 107 6.51 10.41 -31.79
CA GLY A 107 7.34 9.23 -32.02
C GLY A 107 8.68 9.23 -31.25
N GLU A 108 9.09 10.35 -30.65
CA GLU A 108 10.38 10.47 -29.98
C GLU A 108 10.35 9.98 -28.52
N ILE A 109 11.46 9.36 -28.11
CA ILE A 109 11.78 9.05 -26.72
C ILE A 109 12.72 10.13 -26.19
N TYR A 110 12.47 10.64 -24.99
CA TYR A 110 13.34 11.62 -24.38
C TYR A 110 14.69 10.98 -24.02
N PRO A 111 15.83 11.53 -24.47
CA PRO A 111 17.13 10.87 -24.34
C PRO A 111 17.73 10.96 -22.93
N GLN A 112 16.99 11.52 -21.96
CA GLN A 112 17.45 11.68 -20.57
C GLN A 112 16.36 11.21 -19.61
N LEU A 113 16.76 10.82 -18.40
CA LEU A 113 15.80 10.52 -17.33
C LEU A 113 15.12 11.81 -16.84
N VAL A 114 13.82 11.70 -16.55
CA VAL A 114 13.05 12.80 -15.96
C VAL A 114 12.78 12.50 -14.50
N ALA A 115 13.29 13.34 -13.61
CA ALA A 115 13.06 13.22 -12.18
C ALA A 115 11.75 13.89 -11.79
N THR A 116 10.94 13.21 -11.00
CA THR A 116 9.73 13.79 -10.38
C THR A 116 9.66 13.40 -8.90
N GLN A 117 8.64 13.85 -8.18
CA GLN A 117 8.39 13.39 -6.81
C GLN A 117 8.14 11.87 -6.70
N TYR A 118 7.69 11.22 -7.78
CA TYR A 118 7.41 9.79 -7.80
C TYR A 118 8.67 8.95 -8.06
N GLY A 119 9.61 9.45 -8.86
CA GLY A 119 10.80 8.68 -9.22
C GLY A 119 11.47 9.15 -10.51
N TRP A 120 12.09 8.20 -11.20
CA TRP A 120 12.76 8.41 -12.48
C TRP A 120 11.89 7.89 -13.62
N HIS A 121 11.66 8.75 -14.60
CA HIS A 121 10.79 8.48 -15.74
C HIS A 121 11.59 8.36 -17.03
N ILE A 122 11.24 7.37 -17.85
CA ILE A 122 11.55 7.32 -19.28
C ILE A 122 10.26 7.69 -20.01
N ILE A 123 10.31 8.66 -20.91
CA ILE A 123 9.11 9.24 -21.52
C ILE A 123 9.21 9.15 -23.03
N LYS A 124 8.12 8.75 -23.68
CA LYS A 124 7.94 8.74 -25.13
C LYS A 124 6.65 9.45 -25.49
N LYS A 125 6.70 10.31 -26.50
CA LYS A 125 5.49 10.95 -27.05
C LYS A 125 4.96 10.10 -28.20
N ASP A 126 3.77 9.54 -28.05
CA ASP A 126 3.20 8.62 -29.04
C ASP A 126 2.35 9.32 -30.09
N ALA A 127 1.54 10.29 -29.67
CA ALA A 127 0.69 11.07 -30.57
C ALA A 127 0.43 12.48 -30.03
N GLU A 128 0.09 13.38 -30.93
CA GLU A 128 -0.41 14.73 -30.61
C GLU A 128 -1.62 15.03 -31.50
N ARG A 129 -2.69 15.53 -30.90
CA ARG A 129 -3.93 15.90 -31.57
C ARG A 129 -4.46 17.23 -31.03
N GLY A 130 -5.22 17.94 -31.87
CA GLY A 130 -5.79 19.24 -31.51
C GLY A 130 -4.76 20.37 -31.43
N GLU A 131 -5.22 21.55 -31.03
CA GLU A 131 -4.41 22.77 -30.92
C GLU A 131 -4.86 23.67 -29.78
N GLY A 132 -3.99 24.58 -29.34
CA GLY A 132 -4.28 25.50 -28.24
C GLY A 132 -4.76 24.77 -26.98
N GLU A 133 -5.94 25.15 -26.49
CA GLU A 133 -6.60 24.57 -25.30
C GLU A 133 -7.16 23.16 -25.53
N THR A 134 -7.31 22.73 -26.79
CA THR A 134 -7.78 21.38 -27.16
C THR A 134 -6.62 20.41 -27.41
N LYS A 135 -5.37 20.85 -27.21
CA LYS A 135 -4.20 20.00 -27.44
C LYS A 135 -4.18 18.83 -26.46
N GLU A 136 -4.10 17.64 -27.03
CA GLU A 136 -4.05 16.36 -26.33
C GLU A 136 -2.82 15.56 -26.80
N ILE A 137 -2.14 14.93 -25.85
CA ILE A 137 -0.96 14.09 -26.10
C ILE A 137 -1.24 12.67 -25.61
N ASP A 138 -0.93 11.69 -26.45
CA ASP A 138 -0.74 10.32 -26.01
C ASP A 138 0.75 10.10 -25.73
N THR A 139 1.06 9.46 -24.62
CA THR A 139 2.42 9.32 -24.11
C THR A 139 2.59 7.96 -23.45
N SER A 140 3.79 7.41 -23.56
CA SER A 140 4.16 6.17 -22.87
C SER A 140 5.28 6.47 -21.89
N HIS A 141 5.24 5.85 -20.71
CA HIS A 141 6.29 5.99 -19.72
C HIS A 141 6.67 4.71 -18.98
N ILE A 142 7.86 4.77 -18.40
CA ILE A 142 8.35 3.79 -17.43
C ILE A 142 8.75 4.56 -16.18
N LEU A 143 8.15 4.23 -15.05
CA LEU A 143 8.48 4.79 -13.75
C LEU A 143 9.25 3.76 -12.92
N ILE A 144 10.43 4.14 -12.42
CA ILE A 144 11.06 3.46 -11.29
C ILE A 144 11.02 4.41 -10.10
N SER A 145 10.37 3.98 -9.02
CA SER A 145 10.07 4.88 -7.90
C SER A 145 11.34 5.25 -7.13
N LYS A 146 11.32 6.45 -6.59
CA LYS A 146 12.26 6.86 -5.54
C LYS A 146 11.55 6.80 -4.19
N ARG A 147 12.32 6.68 -3.13
CA ARG A 147 11.84 6.85 -1.76
C ARG A 147 12.25 8.21 -1.21
N THR A 148 11.56 8.64 -0.18
CA THR A 148 11.78 9.91 0.52
C THR A 148 11.96 9.68 2.01
N GLU A 149 12.62 10.62 2.69
CA GLU A 149 12.69 10.61 4.16
C GLU A 149 11.27 10.63 4.78
N GLN A 150 10.33 11.37 4.19
CA GLN A 150 8.93 11.42 4.63
C GLN A 150 8.28 10.03 4.67
N GLN A 151 8.54 9.20 3.65
CA GLN A 151 8.01 7.82 3.61
C GLN A 151 8.63 6.93 4.69
N ILE A 152 9.92 7.13 5.02
CA ILE A 152 10.57 6.42 6.13
C ILE A 152 9.92 6.84 7.46
N LEU A 153 9.72 8.15 7.67
CA LEU A 153 9.08 8.68 8.87
C LEU A 153 7.63 8.17 9.01
N ALA A 154 6.86 8.17 7.93
CA ALA A 154 5.50 7.65 7.92
C ALA A 154 5.45 6.15 8.29
N ALA A 155 6.42 5.35 7.82
CA ALA A 155 6.53 3.95 8.19
C ALA A 155 6.89 3.74 9.68
N LYS A 156 7.60 4.70 10.29
CA LYS A 156 7.98 4.69 11.71
C LYS A 156 6.91 5.27 12.64
N GLN A 157 5.91 5.96 12.10
CA GLN A 157 4.87 6.64 12.88
C GLN A 157 4.06 5.68 13.77
N TRP A 158 3.87 4.45 13.32
CA TRP A 158 2.94 3.51 13.95
C TRP A 158 3.65 2.28 14.46
N LEU A 159 3.69 2.13 15.79
CA LEU A 159 4.28 0.99 16.48
C LEU A 159 3.27 -0.15 16.62
N GLU A 160 3.68 -1.35 16.24
CA GLU A 160 2.88 -2.55 16.45
C GLU A 160 2.64 -2.80 17.94
N THR A 161 1.38 -3.02 18.31
CA THR A 161 1.01 -3.32 19.69
C THR A 161 1.00 -4.82 20.01
N GLY A 162 1.08 -5.65 18.97
CA GLY A 162 0.84 -7.09 19.06
C GLY A 162 -0.64 -7.47 19.09
N LEU A 163 -1.58 -6.54 19.25
CA LEU A 163 -3.01 -6.84 19.12
C LEU A 163 -3.37 -6.94 17.63
N THR A 164 -3.42 -8.19 17.14
CA THR A 164 -3.72 -8.50 15.74
C THR A 164 -5.03 -9.29 15.60
N GLY A 165 -5.40 -9.59 14.36
CA GLY A 165 -6.59 -10.38 14.01
C GLY A 165 -6.63 -11.78 14.62
N VAL A 166 -5.49 -12.31 15.08
CA VAL A 166 -5.38 -13.64 15.71
C VAL A 166 -6.18 -13.76 17.02
N TYR A 167 -6.46 -12.61 17.67
CA TYR A 167 -7.19 -12.53 18.93
C TYR A 167 -8.65 -12.12 18.77
N ILE A 168 -9.14 -12.02 17.52
CA ILE A 168 -10.55 -11.72 17.25
C ILE A 168 -11.35 -12.99 17.51
N ASP A 169 -12.36 -12.92 18.37
CA ASP A 169 -13.35 -14.00 18.54
C ASP A 169 -14.49 -13.83 17.51
N LYS A 170 -14.96 -12.60 17.33
CA LYS A 170 -16.08 -12.31 16.43
C LYS A 170 -16.05 -10.90 15.86
N VAL A 171 -16.56 -10.73 14.64
CA VAL A 171 -16.87 -9.41 14.08
C VAL A 171 -18.35 -9.31 13.71
N ASN A 172 -19.03 -8.29 14.21
CA ASN A 172 -20.45 -8.04 13.95
C ASN A 172 -20.62 -6.71 13.20
N PRO A 173 -21.34 -6.65 12.07
CA PRO A 173 -21.80 -5.37 11.54
C PRO A 173 -22.81 -4.74 12.50
N VAL A 174 -22.75 -3.42 12.65
CA VAL A 174 -23.58 -2.62 13.55
C VAL A 174 -24.17 -1.46 12.75
N GLN A 175 -25.49 -1.29 12.84
CA GLN A 175 -26.16 -0.11 12.32
C GLN A 175 -26.34 0.90 13.45
N GLN A 176 -25.75 2.09 13.31
CA GLN A 176 -25.81 3.14 14.34
C GLN A 176 -27.03 4.06 14.14
N ALA A 177 -27.40 4.30 12.88
CA ALA A 177 -28.57 5.08 12.49
C ALA A 177 -29.01 4.72 11.05
N GLU A 178 -30.04 5.39 10.53
CA GLU A 178 -30.42 5.26 9.11
C GLU A 178 -29.20 5.62 8.23
N ASN A 179 -28.77 4.67 7.40
CA ASN A 179 -27.58 4.77 6.55
C ASN A 179 -26.23 5.03 7.25
N SER A 180 -26.12 4.75 8.56
CA SER A 180 -24.85 4.83 9.29
C SER A 180 -24.44 3.45 9.80
N PHE A 181 -23.29 2.97 9.33
CA PHE A 181 -22.79 1.62 9.58
C PHE A 181 -21.43 1.65 10.28
N ALA A 182 -21.20 0.64 11.10
CA ALA A 182 -19.99 0.39 11.87
C ALA A 182 -19.79 -1.13 11.97
N PHE A 183 -18.64 -1.59 12.43
CA PHE A 183 -18.49 -2.97 12.85
C PHE A 183 -17.87 -3.06 14.24
N GLN A 184 -18.35 -4.02 15.01
CA GLN A 184 -17.87 -4.36 16.35
C GLN A 184 -16.95 -5.56 16.24
N ILE A 185 -15.76 -5.46 16.80
CA ILE A 185 -14.84 -6.56 17.02
C ILE A 185 -14.95 -6.96 18.49
N LEU A 186 -15.21 -8.25 18.73
CA LEU A 186 -15.12 -8.90 20.02
C LEU A 186 -13.81 -9.68 20.04
N PHE A 187 -12.94 -9.37 21.00
CA PHE A 187 -11.68 -10.09 21.18
C PHE A 187 -11.85 -11.25 22.17
N ASP A 188 -11.01 -12.28 22.02
CA ASP A 188 -10.85 -13.33 23.02
C ASP A 188 -10.25 -12.78 24.33
N GLU A 189 -10.12 -13.62 25.36
CA GLU A 189 -9.59 -13.16 26.66
C GLU A 189 -8.15 -12.59 26.57
N THR A 190 -7.32 -13.07 25.64
CA THR A 190 -5.96 -12.54 25.43
C THR A 190 -6.02 -11.17 24.77
N GLY A 191 -6.79 -11.05 23.67
CA GLY A 191 -6.97 -9.80 22.95
C GLY A 191 -7.64 -8.73 23.80
N LYS A 192 -8.58 -9.10 24.66
CA LYS A 192 -9.21 -8.22 25.65
C LYS A 192 -8.19 -7.66 26.65
N GLN A 193 -7.30 -8.50 27.19
CA GLN A 193 -6.23 -8.04 28.09
C GLN A 193 -5.26 -7.09 27.37
N LEU A 194 -4.87 -7.42 26.14
CA LEU A 194 -4.03 -6.56 25.30
C LEU A 194 -4.72 -5.21 25.04
N LEU A 195 -5.98 -5.22 24.60
CA LEU A 195 -6.76 -4.01 24.32
C LEU A 195 -6.89 -3.11 25.56
N SER A 196 -7.18 -3.70 26.73
CA SER A 196 -7.24 -2.98 28.01
C SER A 196 -5.90 -2.30 28.30
N GLN A 197 -4.80 -3.04 28.22
CA GLN A 197 -3.46 -2.52 28.52
C GLN A 197 -3.03 -1.43 27.53
N ILE A 198 -3.31 -1.62 26.23
CA ILE A 198 -3.01 -0.64 25.18
C ILE A 198 -3.79 0.65 25.44
N THR A 199 -5.11 0.56 25.62
CA THR A 199 -5.96 1.76 25.80
C THR A 199 -5.66 2.49 27.11
N LYS A 200 -5.41 1.75 28.21
CA LYS A 200 -4.96 2.33 29.48
C LYS A 200 -3.70 3.18 29.34
N ASN A 201 -2.72 2.72 28.57
CA ASN A 201 -1.45 3.41 28.39
C ASN A 201 -1.50 4.56 27.36
N ASN A 202 -2.60 4.69 26.63
CA ASN A 202 -2.72 5.59 25.48
C ASN A 202 -3.95 6.50 25.55
N VAL A 203 -4.51 6.76 26.73
CA VAL A 203 -5.59 7.73 26.91
C VAL A 203 -5.19 9.11 26.35
N ASN A 204 -6.10 9.72 25.61
CA ASN A 204 -5.94 10.96 24.82
C ASN A 204 -4.95 10.87 23.65
N LYS A 205 -4.47 9.68 23.29
CA LYS A 205 -3.59 9.46 22.13
C LYS A 205 -4.34 8.75 21.00
N PRO A 206 -3.93 8.93 19.74
CA PRO A 206 -4.49 8.18 18.63
C PRO A 206 -4.03 6.71 18.66
N LEU A 207 -4.93 5.81 18.26
CA LEU A 207 -4.60 4.43 17.87
C LEU A 207 -4.90 4.27 16.40
N ALA A 208 -3.89 3.91 15.61
CA ALA A 208 -4.12 3.59 14.21
C ALA A 208 -4.64 2.17 14.08
N ILE A 209 -5.65 2.01 13.23
CA ILE A 209 -6.25 0.72 12.94
C ILE A 209 -5.91 0.38 11.49
N PHE A 210 -5.33 -0.80 11.28
CA PHE A 210 -4.94 -1.29 9.97
C PHE A 210 -5.73 -2.54 9.61
N ILE A 211 -6.16 -2.60 8.34
CA ILE A 211 -6.67 -3.82 7.70
C ILE A 211 -5.85 -4.06 6.44
N ASP A 212 -5.23 -5.23 6.30
CA ASP A 212 -4.35 -5.59 5.18
C ASP A 212 -3.20 -4.59 4.96
N GLY A 213 -2.68 -4.02 6.05
CA GLY A 213 -1.65 -2.98 5.99
C GLY A 213 -2.15 -1.60 5.54
N VAL A 214 -3.45 -1.44 5.28
CA VAL A 214 -4.08 -0.14 4.98
C VAL A 214 -4.66 0.46 6.26
N GLY A 215 -4.22 1.68 6.61
CA GLY A 215 -4.77 2.41 7.75
C GLY A 215 -6.20 2.88 7.47
N ILE A 216 -7.17 2.39 8.24
CA ILE A 216 -8.60 2.69 8.07
C ILE A 216 -9.11 3.79 9.01
N GLY A 217 -8.29 4.20 9.98
CA GLY A 217 -8.63 5.29 10.90
C GLY A 217 -7.64 5.43 12.05
N THR A 218 -7.69 6.58 12.71
CA THR A 218 -6.84 6.95 13.86
C THR A 218 -7.66 7.50 15.04
N PRO A 219 -8.65 6.75 15.57
CA PRO A 219 -9.45 7.23 16.69
C PRO A 219 -8.60 7.57 17.92
N THR A 220 -9.04 8.59 18.66
CA THR A 220 -8.42 8.94 19.94
C THR A 220 -8.99 8.06 21.05
N VAL A 221 -8.12 7.46 21.86
CA VAL A 221 -8.53 6.70 23.04
C VAL A 221 -9.08 7.66 24.08
N GLN A 222 -10.33 7.46 24.47
CA GLN A 222 -10.96 8.30 25.49
C GLN A 222 -10.81 7.71 26.89
N ASN A 223 -10.91 6.39 27.03
CA ASN A 223 -10.84 5.66 28.30
C ASN A 223 -10.23 4.27 28.07
N GLU A 224 -9.83 3.60 29.15
CA GLU A 224 -9.47 2.18 29.13
C GLU A 224 -10.67 1.32 28.69
N ILE A 225 -10.45 0.39 27.77
CA ILE A 225 -11.46 -0.54 27.25
C ILE A 225 -11.23 -1.92 27.89
N THR A 226 -11.99 -2.23 28.94
CA THR A 226 -11.83 -3.47 29.71
C THR A 226 -12.76 -4.60 29.27
N ASN A 227 -13.79 -4.30 28.47
CA ASN A 227 -14.81 -5.26 28.05
C ASN A 227 -14.38 -6.11 26.84
N GLY A 228 -13.26 -5.77 26.17
CA GLY A 228 -12.78 -6.51 25.00
C GLY A 228 -13.57 -6.23 23.72
N GLU A 229 -14.35 -5.15 23.69
CA GLU A 229 -15.13 -4.75 22.52
C GLU A 229 -14.56 -3.49 21.89
N LEU A 230 -14.38 -3.51 20.57
CA LEU A 230 -13.97 -2.33 19.79
C LEU A 230 -15.00 -2.06 18.70
N VAL A 231 -15.55 -0.85 18.67
CA VAL A 231 -16.47 -0.41 17.60
C VAL A 231 -15.72 0.53 16.66
N ILE A 232 -15.70 0.17 15.38
CA ILE A 232 -15.04 0.95 14.32
C ILE A 232 -16.12 1.61 13.47
N THR A 233 -16.07 2.93 13.43
CA THR A 233 -17.01 3.78 12.68
C THR A 233 -16.29 4.40 11.48
N GLY A 234 -17.05 4.75 10.44
CA GLY A 234 -16.52 5.35 9.21
C GLY A 234 -17.62 5.49 8.16
N ASP A 235 -17.24 5.91 6.96
CA ASP A 235 -18.15 6.05 5.81
C ASP A 235 -18.44 4.69 5.17
N PHE A 236 -18.97 3.77 5.97
CA PHE A 236 -19.30 2.42 5.56
C PHE A 236 -20.70 2.36 4.93
N THR A 237 -20.85 1.46 3.96
CA THR A 237 -22.14 1.02 3.42
C THR A 237 -22.51 -0.32 4.05
N GLN A 238 -23.79 -0.70 3.98
CA GLN A 238 -24.22 -2.01 4.47
C GLN A 238 -23.46 -3.18 3.81
N GLU A 239 -23.17 -3.03 2.52
CA GLU A 239 -22.45 -4.03 1.74
C GLU A 239 -20.99 -4.14 2.19
N ASN A 240 -20.28 -3.01 2.28
CA ASN A 240 -18.86 -3.04 2.61
C ASN A 240 -18.61 -3.45 4.07
N VAL A 241 -19.48 -3.07 5.02
CA VAL A 241 -19.34 -3.42 6.43
C VAL A 241 -19.54 -4.92 6.66
N THR A 242 -20.47 -5.52 5.91
CA THR A 242 -20.71 -6.96 5.96
C THR A 242 -19.53 -7.72 5.37
N ALA A 243 -18.99 -7.26 4.24
CA ALA A 243 -17.82 -7.86 3.62
C ALA A 243 -16.58 -7.79 4.53
N ILE A 244 -16.33 -6.64 5.17
CA ILE A 244 -15.23 -6.49 6.14
C ILE A 244 -15.42 -7.43 7.33
N ALA A 245 -16.62 -7.48 7.91
CA ALA A 245 -16.89 -8.34 9.06
C ALA A 245 -16.69 -9.82 8.74
N GLN A 246 -17.18 -10.29 7.59
CA GLN A 246 -16.97 -11.67 7.13
C GLN A 246 -15.49 -11.98 6.90
N ARG A 247 -14.77 -11.04 6.28
CA ARG A 247 -13.36 -11.17 5.96
C ARG A 247 -12.52 -11.23 7.23
N LEU A 248 -12.64 -10.27 8.14
CA LEU A 248 -11.91 -10.30 9.41
C LEU A 248 -12.26 -11.53 10.26
N SER A 249 -13.51 -11.96 10.25
CA SER A 249 -13.92 -13.19 10.96
C SER A 249 -13.31 -14.45 10.34
N SER A 250 -13.11 -14.52 9.02
CA SER A 250 -12.52 -15.70 8.36
C SER A 250 -11.01 -15.82 8.57
N GLY A 251 -10.31 -14.70 8.76
CA GLY A 251 -8.89 -14.70 9.14
C GLY A 251 -8.63 -15.01 10.63
N ALA A 252 -9.65 -14.82 11.47
CA ALA A 252 -9.62 -15.18 12.89
C ALA A 252 -9.83 -16.68 13.15
N ILE A 253 -10.27 -17.46 12.14
CA ILE A 253 -10.46 -18.91 12.28
C ILE A 253 -9.09 -19.58 12.36
N GLN A 254 -8.58 -19.72 13.58
CA GLN A 254 -7.41 -20.55 13.84
C GLN A 254 -7.71 -22.00 13.46
N PHE A 255 -6.78 -22.65 12.76
CA PHE A 255 -6.81 -24.10 12.63
C PHE A 255 -6.68 -24.71 14.03
N PRO A 256 -7.61 -25.57 14.49
CA PRO A 256 -7.29 -26.46 15.59
C PRO A 256 -6.21 -27.41 15.08
N LEU A 257 -4.95 -27.19 15.49
CA LEU A 257 -3.87 -28.15 15.35
C LEU A 257 -4.14 -29.36 16.27
N SER A 258 -5.12 -30.18 15.90
CA SER A 258 -5.13 -31.56 16.34
C SER A 258 -4.10 -32.30 15.50
N LEU A 259 -2.88 -32.41 16.02
CA LEU A 259 -1.90 -33.40 15.58
C LEU A 259 -2.53 -34.78 15.76
N VAL A 260 -3.22 -35.28 14.74
CA VAL A 260 -3.59 -36.69 14.68
C VAL A 260 -2.30 -37.44 14.36
N ALA A 261 -1.63 -37.90 15.42
CA ALA A 261 -0.58 -38.90 15.27
C ALA A 261 -1.22 -40.15 14.60
N PRO A 262 -0.63 -40.70 13.53
CA PRO A 262 -1.13 -41.94 12.97
C PRO A 262 -0.99 -43.05 14.01
N ALA A 263 -2.09 -43.76 14.26
CA ALA A 263 -2.11 -44.95 15.08
C ALA A 263 -1.05 -45.93 14.57
N ALA A 264 -0.12 -46.32 15.44
CA ALA A 264 0.81 -47.40 15.16
C ALA A 264 0.01 -48.69 14.93
N ALA A 265 0.04 -49.19 13.70
CA ALA A 265 -0.41 -50.54 13.40
C ALA A 265 0.53 -51.54 14.09
N GLN A 266 -0.05 -52.47 14.85
CA GLN A 266 0.61 -53.67 15.37
C GLN A 266 0.71 -54.74 14.30
#